data_AF-A0A7G8FJP7-F1
#
_entry.id   AF-A0A7G8FJP7-F1
#
_cell.length_a   1.000
_cell.length_b   1.000
_cell.length_c   1.000
_cell.angle_alpha   90.00
_cell.angle_beta   90.00
_cell.angle_gamma   90.00
#
_symmetry.space_group_name_H-M   'P 1'
#
loop_
_entity.id
_entity.type
_entity.pdbx_description
1 polymer ?
#
loop_
_entity_poly.entity_id
_entity_poly.type
_entity_poly.pdbx_seq_one_letter_code
_entity_poly.pdbx_strand_id
1 'polypeptide(L)' 'MKTELWLPTKAAADALGISTDTLKRKREICGGFLEAGHHWCAGSTRNSPLTFCVERCREAFHQRGMQARGGQS' A
#
# COMPACT_ATOMS: atom_id res chain seq x y z
N MET A 1 6.26 -7.29 18.50
CA MET A 1 5.34 -6.23 18.03
C MET A 1 5.90 -5.72 16.71
N LYS A 2 5.19 -5.91 15.59
CA LYS A 2 5.62 -5.28 14.32
C LYS A 2 5.32 -3.77 14.44
N THR A 3 6.35 -2.95 14.33
CA THR A 3 6.20 -1.49 14.33
C THR A 3 5.53 -1.09 13.02
N GLU A 4 4.36 -0.46 13.10
CA GLU A 4 3.64 0.00 11.92
C GLU A 4 4.33 1.23 11.33
N LEU A 5 5.17 1.01 10.31
CA LEU A 5 5.92 2.07 9.68
C LEU A 5 5.06 2.74 8.58
N TRP A 6 4.61 3.96 8.89
CA TRP A 6 3.89 4.82 7.95
C TRP A 6 4.86 5.74 7.23
N LEU A 7 5.02 5.55 5.92
CA LEU A 7 5.96 6.31 5.10
C LEU A 7 5.23 7.13 4.02
N PRO A 8 5.78 8.28 3.60
CA PRO A 8 5.29 9.00 2.44
C PRO A 8 5.47 8.18 1.16
N THR A 9 4.69 8.48 0.13
CA THR A 9 4.60 7.65 -1.10
C THR A 9 5.96 7.23 -1.67
N LYS A 10 6.94 8.14 -1.77
CA LYS A 10 8.27 7.81 -2.33
C LYS A 10 9.01 6.78 -1.48
N ALA A 11 9.06 6.98 -0.17
CA ALA A 11 9.77 6.09 0.75
C ALA A 11 9.03 4.75 0.92
N ALA A 12 7.69 4.76 0.93
CA ALA A 12 6.90 3.54 0.94
C ALA A 12 7.09 2.70 -0.33
N ALA A 13 7.11 3.36 -1.49
CA ALA A 13 7.32 2.69 -2.77
C ALA A 13 8.72 2.05 -2.85
N ASP A 14 9.75 2.75 -2.37
CA ASP A 14 11.11 2.22 -2.23
C ASP A 14 11.17 1.00 -1.30
N ALA A 15 10.58 1.09 -0.11
CA ALA A 15 10.52 -0.02 0.85
C ALA A 15 9.72 -1.24 0.36
N LEU A 16 8.78 -1.04 -0.55
CA LEU A 16 7.98 -2.09 -1.20
C LEU A 16 8.60 -2.60 -2.51
N GLY A 17 9.66 -1.96 -3.01
CA GLY A 17 10.32 -2.32 -4.28
C GLY A 17 9.45 -2.08 -5.51
N ILE A 18 8.57 -1.07 -5.49
CA ILE A 18 7.68 -0.74 -6.61
C ILE A 18 7.72 0.76 -6.95
N SER A 19 7.23 1.13 -8.14
CA SER A 19 7.11 2.54 -8.53
C SER A 19 6.03 3.27 -7.73
N THR A 20 6.23 4.57 -7.49
CA THR A 20 5.25 5.44 -6.82
C THR A 20 3.91 5.52 -7.54
N ASP A 21 3.91 5.51 -8.88
CA ASP A 21 2.70 5.45 -9.69
C ASP A 21 1.93 4.14 -9.46
N THR A 22 2.64 3.00 -9.51
CA THR A 22 2.07 1.69 -9.20
C THR A 22 1.43 1.68 -7.83
N LEU A 23 2.13 2.15 -6.80
CA LEU A 23 1.60 2.23 -5.43
C LEU A 23 0.31 3.06 -5.36
N LYS A 24 0.26 4.22 -6.03
CA LYS A 24 -0.94 5.07 -6.07
C LYS A 24 -2.10 4.41 -6.81
N ARG A 25 -1.85 3.67 -7.90
CA ARG A 25 -2.88 2.93 -8.64
C ARG A 25 -3.44 1.73 -7.88
N LYS A 26 -2.67 1.17 -6.94
CA LYS A 26 -3.14 0.06 -6.09
C LYS A 26 -4.10 0.48 -4.98
N ARG A 27 -4.37 1.77 -4.80
CA ARG A 27 -5.42 2.27 -3.89
C ARG A 27 -6.82 1.89 -4.38
N GLU A 28 -7.72 1.62 -3.44
CA GLU A 28 -9.13 1.28 -3.72
C GLU A 28 -9.81 2.33 -4.62
N ILE A 29 -9.52 3.62 -4.40
CA ILE A 29 -10.09 4.74 -5.15
C ILE A 29 -9.68 4.74 -6.63
N CYS A 30 -8.67 3.96 -7.00
CA CYS A 30 -8.19 3.77 -8.37
C CYS A 30 -8.53 2.38 -8.92
N GLY A 31 -9.40 1.61 -8.26
CA GLY A 31 -9.74 0.22 -8.62
C GLY A 31 -8.71 -0.81 -8.13
N GLY A 32 -7.81 -0.40 -7.22
CA GLY A 32 -6.88 -1.30 -6.55
C GLY A 32 -7.47 -1.98 -5.30
N PHE A 33 -6.60 -2.55 -4.47
CA PHE A 33 -6.97 -3.32 -3.28
C PHE A 33 -6.43 -2.74 -1.96
N LEU A 34 -5.71 -1.60 -2.02
CA LEU A 34 -5.22 -0.91 -0.84
C LEU A 34 -6.31 0.03 -0.31
N GLU A 35 -6.89 -0.35 0.82
CA GLU A 35 -7.94 0.39 1.52
C GLU A 35 -7.43 1.63 2.27
N ALA A 36 -8.22 2.71 2.25
CA ALA A 36 -7.97 3.94 2.98
C ALA A 36 -8.17 3.73 4.49
N GLY A 37 -7.31 4.34 5.32
CA GLY A 37 -7.31 4.15 6.77
C GLY A 37 -6.69 2.84 7.24
N HIS A 38 -6.55 1.84 6.36
CA HIS A 38 -5.88 0.57 6.65
C HIS A 38 -4.48 0.52 6.02
N HIS A 39 -4.39 0.64 4.70
CA HIS A 39 -3.13 0.52 3.96
C HIS A 39 -2.49 1.87 3.70
N TRP A 40 -3.32 2.91 3.52
CA TRP A 40 -2.87 4.25 3.20
C TRP A 40 -3.78 5.31 3.83
N CYS A 41 -3.24 6.48 4.09
CA CYS A 41 -3.98 7.63 4.60
C CYS A 41 -3.74 8.85 3.72
N ALA A 42 -4.82 9.59 3.44
CA ALA A 42 -4.70 10.95 2.93
C ALA A 42 -4.26 11.86 4.08
N GLY A 43 -3.37 12.79 3.80
CA GLY A 43 -3.09 13.85 4.77
C GLY A 43 -4.28 14.81 4.91
N SER A 44 -4.22 15.68 5.91
CA SER A 44 -5.33 16.55 6.33
C SER A 44 -5.78 17.57 5.28
N THR A 45 -5.00 17.80 4.22
CA THR A 45 -5.33 18.73 3.13
C THR A 45 -5.12 18.08 1.76
N ARG A 46 -5.72 18.64 0.70
CA ARG A 46 -5.58 18.16 -0.68
C ARG A 46 -4.11 18.10 -1.17
N ASN A 47 -3.24 18.94 -0.61
CA ASN A 47 -1.81 18.99 -0.97
C ASN A 47 -0.93 18.16 -0.03
N SER A 48 -1.49 17.63 1.06
CA SER A 48 -0.72 16.85 2.01
C SER A 48 -0.26 15.53 1.37
N PRO A 49 0.96 15.07 1.67
CA PRO A 49 1.49 13.82 1.13
C PRO A 49 0.64 12.63 1.60
N LEU A 50 0.47 11.66 0.71
CA LEU A 50 -0.14 10.37 1.02
C LEU A 50 0.87 9.52 1.80
N THR A 51 0.43 8.96 2.92
CA THR A 51 1.20 8.00 3.71
C THR A 51 0.68 6.58 3.50
N PHE A 52 1.58 5.61 3.58
CA PHE A 52 1.29 4.19 3.40
C PHE A 52 1.93 3.40 4.52
N CYS A 53 1.18 2.44 5.07
CA CYS A 53 1.72 1.48 6.02
C CYS A 53 2.44 0.38 5.24
N VAL A 54 3.77 0.34 5.34
CA VAL A 54 4.61 -0.57 4.53
C VAL A 54 4.27 -2.03 4.79
N GLU A 55 4.12 -2.40 6.07
CA GLU A 55 3.84 -3.77 6.48
C GLU A 55 2.50 -4.27 5.92
N ARG A 56 1.42 -3.51 6.15
CA ARG A 56 0.08 -3.86 5.66
C ARG A 56 0.03 -3.91 4.14
N CYS A 57 0.67 -2.95 3.46
CA CYS A 57 0.78 -2.98 2.00
C CYS A 57 1.48 -4.26 1.54
N ARG A 58 2.62 -4.61 2.15
CA ARG A 58 3.39 -5.81 1.82
C ARG A 58 2.57 -7.08 2.00
N GLU A 59 1.81 -7.20 3.09
CA GLU A 59 0.90 -8.32 3.33
C GLU A 59 -0.19 -8.40 2.26
N ALA A 60 -0.83 -7.29 1.92
CA ALA A 60 -1.84 -7.25 0.86
C ALA A 60 -1.28 -7.63 -0.52
N PHE A 61 -0.08 -7.14 -0.87
CA PHE A 61 0.62 -7.55 -2.08
C PHE A 61 0.92 -9.06 -2.10
N HIS A 62 1.38 -9.60 -0.97
CA HIS A 62 1.66 -11.02 -0.84
C HIS A 62 0.39 -11.87 -0.99
N GLN A 63 -0.67 -11.55 -0.24
CA GLN A 63 -1.98 -12.21 -0.32
C GLN A 63 -2.52 -12.21 -1.75
N ARG A 64 -2.50 -11.06 -2.42
CA ARG A 64 -2.95 -10.96 -3.81
C ARG A 64 -2.08 -11.76 -4.77
N GLY A 65 -0.76 -11.73 -4.56
CA GLY A 65 0.20 -12.51 -5.34
C GLY A 65 0.05 -14.02 -5.15
N MET A 66 -0.39 -14.47 -3.98
CA MET A 66 -0.69 -15.88 -3.71
C MET A 66 -2.00 -16.31 -4.38
N GLN A 67 -3.06 -15.50 -4.26
CA GLN A 67 -4.34 -15.74 -4.94
C GLN A 67 -4.16 -15.83 -6.46
N ALA A 68 -3.38 -14.92 -7.07
CA ALA A 68 -3.12 -14.91 -8.51
C ALA A 68 -2.28 -16.10 -8.99
N ARG A 69 -1.43 -16.66 -8.11
CA ARG A 69 -0.63 -17.86 -8.41
C ARG A 69 -1.41 -19.17 -8.20
N GLY A 70 -2.72 -19.08 -7.91
CA GLY A 70 -3.53 -20.24 -7.61
C GLY A 70 -3.18 -20.86 -6.26
N GLY A 71 -2.92 -20.02 -5.25
CA GLY A 71 -2.72 -20.43 -3.87
C GLY A 71 -3.90 -21.25 -3.38
N GLN A 72 -3.75 -22.57 -3.55
CA GLN A 72 -4.56 -23.62 -2.99
C GLN A 72 -4.53 -23.49 -1.46
N SER A 73 -5.71 -23.38 -0.87
CA SER A 73 -6.06 -24.08 0.37
C SER A 73 -7.43 -24.67 0.16
#